data_AF-A0A3M2H5X3-F1
#
_entry.id   AF-A0A3M2H5X3-F1
#
_cell.length_a   1.000
_cell.length_b   1.000
_cell.length_c   1.000
_cell.angle_alpha   90.00
_cell.angle_beta   90.00
_cell.angle_gamma   90.00
#
_symmetry.space_group_name_H-M   'P 1'
#
loop_
_entity.id
_entity.type
_entity.pdbx_description
1 polymer ?
#
loop_
_entity_poly.entity_id
_entity_poly.type
_entity_poly.pdbx_seq_one_letter_code
_entity_poly.pdbx_strand_id
1 'polypeptide(L)'
;MRELVTVVRRLAARVDNGALAAAPRPHDPAGYERPVLDGSGPRASEIPLDGTRPGASRAVWVPRTLDGCREPLVPGAPDLRGVWEVVEGRMKGHVERIEQAGNRITISVGGLVHDMYCDGTLENGVERRLHGPPLDHPATRAAAEAAGMLPD
;
A
#
# COMPACT_ATOMS: atom_id res chain seq x y z
N MET A 1 15.08 33.71 -19.17
CA MET A 1 14.72 34.08 -17.77
C MET A 1 13.43 33.39 -17.28
N ARG A 2 12.36 33.28 -18.09
CA ARG A 2 11.12 32.56 -17.71
C ARG A 2 11.32 31.03 -17.53
N GLU A 3 12.08 30.39 -18.41
CA GLU A 3 12.41 28.95 -18.35
C GLU A 3 13.11 28.55 -17.03
N LEU A 4 14.08 29.35 -16.58
CA LEU A 4 14.83 29.10 -15.35
C LEU A 4 13.94 29.19 -14.09
N VAL A 5 12.97 30.12 -14.09
CA VAL A 5 12.01 30.30 -12.99
C VAL A 5 11.04 29.11 -12.90
N THR A 6 10.65 28.52 -14.04
CA THR A 6 9.77 27.33 -14.08
C THR A 6 10.49 26.08 -13.57
N VAL A 7 11.76 25.88 -13.92
CA VAL A 7 12.57 24.75 -13.44
C VAL A 7 12.84 24.85 -11.94
N VAL A 8 13.15 26.05 -11.44
CA VAL A 8 13.35 26.30 -10.00
C VAL A 8 12.04 26.10 -9.22
N ARG A 9 10.87 26.49 -9.77
CA ARG A 9 9.56 26.20 -9.14
C ARG A 9 9.22 24.71 -9.11
N ARG A 10 9.62 23.92 -10.11
CA ARG A 10 9.44 22.45 -10.10
C ARG A 10 10.36 21.75 -9.11
N LEU A 11 11.58 22.27 -8.88
CA LEU A 11 12.54 21.72 -7.90
C LEU A 11 12.26 22.21 -6.46
N ALA A 12 11.58 23.35 -6.29
CA ALA A 12 11.26 23.95 -5.00
C ALA A 12 9.86 23.59 -4.47
N ALA A 13 9.05 22.83 -5.23
CA ALA A 13 7.83 22.23 -4.71
C ALA A 13 8.20 21.08 -3.76
N ARG A 14 8.73 21.43 -2.59
CA ARG A 14 8.79 20.51 -1.46
C ARG A 14 7.36 20.11 -1.18
N VAL A 15 7.06 18.83 -1.35
CA VAL A 15 5.85 18.23 -0.84
C VAL A 15 5.85 18.49 0.68
N ASP A 16 4.97 19.39 1.13
CA ASP A 16 4.82 19.70 2.54
C ASP A 16 4.14 18.51 3.23
N ASN A 17 4.97 17.57 3.63
CA ASN A 17 4.57 16.34 4.29
C ASN A 17 3.88 16.62 5.64
N GLY A 18 4.14 17.78 6.27
CA GLY A 18 3.50 18.20 7.52
C GLY A 18 2.07 18.72 7.28
N ALA A 19 1.88 19.53 6.24
CA ALA A 19 0.56 19.98 5.83
C ALA A 19 -0.32 18.84 5.29
N LEU A 20 0.28 17.87 4.56
CA LEU A 20 -0.41 16.64 4.15
C LEU A 20 -0.84 15.78 5.34
N ALA A 21 -0.05 15.73 6.41
CA ALA A 21 -0.39 14.99 7.63
C ALA A 21 -1.48 15.67 8.47
N ALA A 22 -1.56 17.01 8.42
CA ALA A 22 -2.50 17.82 9.21
C ALA A 22 -3.86 18.09 8.53
N ALA A 23 -3.98 17.87 7.22
CA ALA A 23 -5.24 18.02 6.51
C ALA A 23 -6.24 16.90 6.90
N PRO A 24 -7.50 17.21 7.23
CA PRO A 24 -8.55 16.19 7.33
C PRO A 24 -8.72 15.57 5.94
N ARG A 25 -8.30 14.30 5.79
CA ARG A 25 -8.37 13.57 4.53
C ARG A 25 -9.53 12.58 4.60
N PRO A 26 -10.67 12.83 3.93
CA PRO A 26 -11.72 11.84 3.82
C PRO A 26 -11.34 10.87 2.70
N HIS A 27 -10.55 9.84 3.01
CA HIS A 27 -10.57 8.58 2.27
C HIS A 27 -10.38 7.45 3.26
N ASP A 28 -11.43 7.25 4.05
CA ASP A 28 -11.64 6.00 4.77
C ASP A 28 -11.76 4.85 3.73
N PRO A 29 -11.42 3.60 4.07
CA PRO A 29 -11.79 2.38 3.36
C PRO A 29 -13.17 2.40 2.70
N ALA A 30 -14.16 3.04 3.32
CA ALA A 30 -15.53 3.12 2.81
C ALA A 30 -15.66 3.64 1.37
N GLY A 31 -14.66 4.37 0.84
CA GLY A 31 -14.65 4.89 -0.54
C GLY A 31 -13.60 4.28 -1.48
N TYR A 32 -13.02 3.11 -1.13
CA TYR A 32 -12.04 2.46 -2.00
C TYR A 32 -12.70 1.78 -3.19
N GLU A 33 -12.53 2.38 -4.37
CA GLU A 33 -12.88 1.77 -5.65
C GLU A 33 -11.64 1.09 -6.25
N ARG A 34 -11.81 -0.18 -6.64
CA ARG A 34 -10.74 -0.97 -7.23
C ARG A 34 -10.39 -0.45 -8.63
N PRO A 35 -9.13 -0.02 -8.89
CA PRO A 35 -8.74 0.48 -10.20
C PRO A 35 -8.87 -0.57 -11.30
N VAL A 36 -9.14 -0.17 -12.53
CA VAL A 36 -8.97 -1.05 -13.71
C VAL A 36 -7.46 -1.22 -13.96
N LEU A 37 -6.97 -2.41 -14.29
CA LEU A 37 -5.55 -2.62 -14.63
C LEU A 37 -5.40 -2.92 -16.13
N ASP A 38 -5.49 -1.86 -16.93
CA ASP A 38 -5.45 -1.91 -18.40
C ASP A 38 -4.06 -1.59 -18.99
N GLY A 39 -3.06 -1.39 -18.13
CA GLY A 39 -1.70 -1.01 -18.51
C GLY A 39 -1.52 0.48 -18.79
N SER A 40 -2.55 1.33 -18.60
CA SER A 40 -2.41 2.77 -18.74
C SER A 40 -1.70 3.41 -17.53
N GLY A 41 -0.79 4.36 -17.77
CA GLY A 41 -0.05 5.01 -16.67
C GLY A 41 1.25 4.29 -16.28
N PRO A 42 1.90 4.71 -15.18
CA PRO A 42 3.22 4.22 -14.79
C PRO A 42 3.17 2.77 -14.30
N ARG A 43 4.27 2.04 -14.52
CA ARG A 43 4.48 0.74 -13.86
C ARG A 43 4.61 0.91 -12.36
N ALA A 44 4.26 -0.12 -11.61
CA ALA A 44 4.45 -0.20 -10.17
C ALA A 44 5.91 0.05 -9.77
N SER A 45 6.87 -0.37 -10.61
CA SER A 45 8.30 -0.13 -10.42
C SER A 45 8.73 1.33 -10.53
N GLU A 46 7.92 2.17 -11.19
CA GLU A 46 8.21 3.60 -11.42
C GLU A 46 7.67 4.47 -10.28
N ILE A 47 6.83 3.91 -9.41
CA ILE A 47 6.31 4.57 -8.21
C ILE A 47 7.28 4.25 -7.06
N PRO A 48 7.77 5.22 -6.28
CA PRO A 48 8.63 4.93 -5.13
C PRO A 48 7.93 4.02 -4.12
N LEU A 49 8.68 3.15 -3.44
CA LEU A 49 8.18 2.42 -2.27
C LEU A 49 7.76 3.40 -1.18
N ASP A 50 6.58 3.18 -0.60
CA ASP A 50 6.07 3.93 0.54
C ASP A 50 6.38 3.20 1.84
N GLY A 51 6.28 3.92 2.95
CA GLY A 51 6.60 3.38 4.25
C GLY A 51 5.91 4.12 5.38
N THR A 52 5.80 3.44 6.51
CA THR A 52 5.23 4.02 7.72
C THR A 52 6.07 5.21 8.17
N ARG A 53 5.44 6.39 8.22
CA ARG A 53 6.11 7.64 8.61
C ARG A 53 6.22 7.75 10.14
N PRO A 54 7.26 8.41 10.68
CA PRO A 54 7.31 8.76 12.10
C PRO A 54 6.05 9.53 12.53
N GLY A 55 5.44 9.14 13.64
CA GLY A 55 4.20 9.74 14.13
C GLY A 55 2.92 9.31 13.39
N ALA A 56 2.99 8.28 12.54
CA ALA A 56 1.81 7.71 11.90
C ALA A 56 0.78 7.25 12.94
N SER A 57 -0.48 7.58 12.68
CA SER A 57 -1.62 7.22 13.52
C SER A 57 -2.47 6.17 12.83
N ARG A 58 -2.97 5.20 13.59
CA ARG A 58 -3.96 4.23 13.08
C ARG A 58 -5.32 4.86 12.78
N ALA A 59 -5.58 6.08 13.27
CA ALA A 59 -6.85 6.78 13.06
C ALA A 59 -6.88 7.63 11.77
N VAL A 60 -5.73 7.81 11.10
CA VAL A 60 -5.62 8.65 9.90
C VAL A 60 -5.09 7.81 8.76
N TRP A 61 -5.88 7.64 7.71
CA TRP A 61 -5.48 6.86 6.54
C TRP A 61 -4.41 7.56 5.71
N VAL A 62 -3.39 6.80 5.30
CA VAL A 62 -2.44 7.25 4.27
C VAL A 62 -3.14 7.42 2.91
N PRO A 63 -2.60 8.24 1.98
CA PRO A 63 -3.03 8.24 0.59
C PRO A 63 -2.87 6.85 -0.03
N ARG A 64 -3.53 6.65 -1.16
CA ARG A 64 -3.32 5.46 -1.98
C ARG A 64 -1.97 5.55 -2.69
N THR A 65 -1.11 4.57 -2.47
CA THR A 65 0.25 4.53 -3.01
C THR A 65 0.24 4.21 -4.51
N LEU A 66 -0.65 3.32 -4.96
CA LEU A 66 -0.73 2.85 -6.35
C LEU A 66 -1.92 3.46 -7.12
N ASP A 67 -2.46 4.59 -6.65
CA ASP A 67 -3.70 5.17 -7.19
C ASP A 67 -3.65 5.48 -8.70
N GLY A 68 -2.47 5.85 -9.20
CA GLY A 68 -2.24 6.13 -10.62
C GLY A 68 -1.75 4.93 -11.45
N CYS A 69 -1.41 3.81 -10.82
CA CYS A 69 -0.89 2.63 -11.52
C CYS A 69 -2.02 1.82 -12.15
N ARG A 70 -1.86 1.37 -13.39
CA ARG A 70 -2.78 0.42 -14.02
C ARG A 70 -2.06 -0.80 -14.56
N GLU A 71 -0.83 -1.06 -14.13
CA GLU A 71 -0.08 -2.26 -14.54
C GLU A 71 -0.86 -3.53 -14.16
N PRO A 72 -1.15 -4.43 -15.12
CA PRO A 72 -1.81 -5.71 -14.85
C PRO A 72 -1.10 -6.50 -13.76
N LEU A 73 -1.85 -7.25 -12.95
CA LEU A 73 -1.25 -8.19 -12.02
C LEU A 73 -0.43 -9.24 -12.78
N VAL A 74 0.69 -9.67 -12.19
CA VAL A 74 1.47 -10.78 -12.75
C VAL A 74 0.63 -12.06 -12.84
N PRO A 75 0.87 -12.93 -13.84
CA PRO A 75 0.12 -14.17 -13.99
C PRO A 75 0.15 -15.02 -12.72
N GLY A 76 -1.03 -15.52 -12.32
CA GLY A 76 -1.18 -16.37 -11.14
C GLY A 76 -1.27 -15.64 -9.80
N ALA A 77 -1.08 -14.31 -9.76
CA ALA A 77 -1.31 -13.56 -8.52
C ALA A 77 -2.82 -13.47 -8.21
N PRO A 78 -3.25 -13.76 -6.97
CA PRO A 78 -4.62 -13.48 -6.57
C PRO A 78 -4.86 -11.96 -6.51
N ASP A 79 -6.05 -11.54 -6.94
CA ASP A 79 -6.49 -10.16 -6.82
C ASP A 79 -7.05 -9.91 -5.41
N LEU A 80 -6.21 -9.36 -4.54
CA LEU A 80 -6.50 -8.99 -3.16
C LEU A 80 -6.89 -7.51 -3.02
N ARG A 81 -7.02 -6.76 -4.12
CA ARG A 81 -7.29 -5.32 -4.07
C ARG A 81 -8.66 -5.06 -3.48
N GLY A 82 -8.70 -4.20 -2.48
CA GLY A 82 -9.93 -3.94 -1.76
C GLY A 82 -9.70 -3.42 -0.36
N VAL A 83 -10.82 -3.34 0.35
CA VAL A 83 -10.84 -3.10 1.78
C VAL A 83 -11.32 -4.37 2.44
N TRP A 84 -10.59 -4.78 3.46
CA TRP A 84 -10.79 -6.04 4.15
C TRP A 84 -11.02 -5.75 5.63
N GLU A 85 -12.06 -6.37 6.20
CA GLU A 85 -12.31 -6.37 7.63
C GLU A 85 -12.14 -7.78 8.17
N VAL A 86 -11.41 -7.91 9.27
CA VAL A 86 -11.36 -9.16 10.01
C VAL A 86 -12.67 -9.35 10.77
N VAL A 87 -13.44 -10.37 10.41
CA VAL A 87 -14.77 -10.62 11.01
C VAL A 87 -14.74 -11.50 12.27
N GLU A 88 -13.66 -12.25 12.48
CA GLU A 88 -13.52 -13.23 13.58
C GLU A 88 -12.08 -13.30 14.14
N GLY A 89 -11.95 -13.87 15.34
CA GLY A 89 -10.66 -14.04 16.02
C GLY A 89 -10.13 -12.79 16.73
N ARG A 90 -8.86 -12.84 17.18
CA ARG A 90 -8.24 -11.81 18.05
C ARG A 90 -8.13 -10.42 17.40
N MET A 91 -8.16 -10.36 16.07
CA MET A 91 -8.04 -9.13 15.28
C MET A 91 -9.41 -8.63 14.78
N LYS A 92 -10.53 -9.19 15.27
CA LYS A 92 -11.88 -8.80 14.82
C LYS A 92 -12.08 -7.28 14.82
N GLY A 93 -12.63 -6.74 13.74
CA GLY A 93 -12.83 -5.31 13.50
C GLY A 93 -11.58 -4.59 12.94
N HIS A 94 -10.47 -5.30 12.72
CA HIS A 94 -9.30 -4.73 12.07
C HIS A 94 -9.57 -4.55 10.58
N VAL A 95 -9.32 -3.34 10.07
CA VAL A 95 -9.53 -2.99 8.66
C VAL A 95 -8.21 -2.70 7.98
N GLU A 96 -7.99 -3.33 6.83
CA GLU A 96 -6.83 -3.10 5.96
C GLU A 96 -7.31 -2.65 4.58
N ARG A 97 -6.57 -1.74 3.93
CA ARG A 97 -6.72 -1.46 2.50
C ARG A 97 -5.54 -2.07 1.76
N ILE A 98 -5.84 -2.85 0.73
CA ILE A 98 -4.86 -3.50 -0.14
C ILE A 98 -4.90 -2.87 -1.53
N GLU A 99 -3.74 -2.45 -2.00
CA GLU A 99 -3.47 -1.99 -3.37
C GLU A 99 -2.48 -2.95 -4.03
N GLN A 100 -2.70 -3.30 -5.30
CA GLN A 100 -1.81 -4.18 -6.07
C GLN A 100 -1.73 -3.74 -7.53
N ALA A 101 -0.55 -3.90 -8.11
CA ALA A 101 -0.29 -3.75 -9.53
C ALA A 101 1.03 -4.46 -9.87
N GLY A 102 1.14 -5.09 -11.05
CA GLY A 102 2.31 -5.92 -11.36
C GLY A 102 2.52 -7.03 -10.31
N ASN A 103 3.73 -7.11 -9.77
CA ASN A 103 4.08 -7.96 -8.63
C ASN A 103 4.18 -7.20 -7.30
N ARG A 104 3.68 -5.97 -7.20
CA ARG A 104 3.76 -5.14 -6.01
C ARG A 104 2.45 -5.16 -5.22
N ILE A 105 2.56 -5.14 -3.90
CA ILE A 105 1.44 -5.00 -2.98
C ILE A 105 1.73 -3.91 -1.95
N THR A 106 0.73 -3.07 -1.69
CA THR A 106 0.74 -2.12 -0.59
C THR A 106 -0.47 -2.40 0.32
N ILE A 107 -0.21 -2.68 1.59
CA ILE A 107 -1.24 -2.90 2.62
C ILE A 107 -1.15 -1.75 3.61
N SER A 108 -2.28 -1.07 3.84
CA SER A 108 -2.37 0.02 4.80
C SER A 108 -3.38 -0.24 5.89
N VAL A 109 -3.05 0.20 7.10
CA VAL A 109 -3.89 0.09 8.30
C VAL A 109 -3.89 1.45 8.99
N GLY A 110 -4.81 2.32 8.57
CA GLY A 110 -4.73 3.74 8.88
C GLY A 110 -3.43 4.33 8.34
N GLY A 111 -2.59 4.84 9.24
CA GLY A 111 -1.31 5.47 8.91
C GLY A 111 -0.15 4.51 8.71
N LEU A 112 -0.33 3.22 9.01
CA LEU A 112 0.69 2.19 8.83
C LEU A 112 0.68 1.68 7.40
N VAL A 113 1.86 1.46 6.84
CA VAL A 113 2.08 1.02 5.46
C VAL A 113 3.09 -0.12 5.41
N HIS A 114 2.69 -1.19 4.74
CA HIS A 114 3.52 -2.30 4.29
C HIS A 114 3.55 -2.27 2.77
N ASP A 115 4.70 -2.03 2.16
CA ASP A 115 4.84 -1.89 0.71
C ASP A 115 6.04 -2.70 0.24
N MET A 116 5.83 -3.58 -0.73
CA MET A 116 6.79 -4.63 -1.10
C MET A 116 6.57 -5.17 -2.50
N TYR A 117 7.63 -5.74 -3.09
CA TYR A 117 7.50 -6.58 -4.28
C TYR A 117 7.43 -8.05 -3.88
N CYS A 118 6.43 -8.75 -4.39
CA CYS A 118 6.19 -10.17 -4.17
C CYS A 118 6.95 -11.02 -5.19
N ASP A 119 8.27 -10.91 -5.23
CA ASP A 119 9.15 -11.66 -6.14
C ASP A 119 9.83 -12.89 -5.48
N GLY A 120 9.52 -13.15 -4.21
CA GLY A 120 10.10 -14.25 -3.44
C GLY A 120 11.46 -13.95 -2.83
N THR A 121 11.97 -12.72 -2.95
CA THR A 121 13.23 -12.29 -2.34
C THR A 121 13.01 -11.64 -0.97
N LEU A 122 13.99 -11.77 -0.07
CA LEU A 122 13.97 -11.06 1.21
C LEU A 122 14.22 -9.56 1.02
N GLU A 123 15.10 -9.19 0.08
CA GLU A 123 15.50 -7.80 -0.19
C GLU A 123 14.32 -6.91 -0.56
N ASN A 124 13.40 -7.43 -1.38
CA ASN A 124 12.22 -6.68 -1.82
C ASN A 124 10.97 -6.92 -0.96
N GLY A 125 11.09 -7.73 0.10
CA GLY A 125 10.04 -7.96 1.08
C GLY A 125 9.90 -6.80 2.08
N VAL A 126 8.91 -6.90 2.98
CA VAL A 126 8.78 -5.93 4.08
C VAL A 126 9.84 -6.23 5.12
N GLU A 127 10.83 -5.36 5.26
CA GLU A 127 11.73 -5.41 6.42
C GLU A 127 10.97 -4.93 7.66
N ARG A 128 10.32 -5.89 8.35
CA ARG A 128 9.68 -5.65 9.64
C ARG A 128 10.75 -5.72 10.74
N ARG A 129 11.34 -4.58 11.11
CA ARG A 129 12.16 -4.45 12.34
C ARG A 129 11.26 -4.44 13.60
N LEU A 130 10.37 -5.42 13.74
CA LEU A 130 9.55 -5.64 14.93
C LEU A 130 9.84 -7.04 15.47
N HIS A 131 10.35 -7.10 16.70
CA HIS A 131 10.67 -8.31 17.46
C HIS A 131 9.40 -9.14 17.80
N GLY A 132 8.80 -9.84 16.83
CA GLY A 132 7.65 -10.71 17.07
C GLY A 132 7.44 -11.77 15.98
N PRO A 133 6.72 -12.88 16.29
CA PRO A 133 6.69 -14.08 15.46
C PRO A 133 6.03 -13.86 14.07
N PRO A 134 6.46 -14.63 13.05
CA PRO A 134 6.26 -14.32 11.63
C PRO A 134 4.88 -14.66 11.04
N LEU A 135 3.98 -15.32 11.77
CA LEU A 135 2.71 -15.87 11.21
C LEU A 135 1.44 -15.12 11.65
N ASP A 136 1.62 -13.95 12.25
CA ASP A 136 0.56 -13.25 12.96
C ASP A 136 -0.15 -12.17 12.12
N HIS A 137 0.32 -11.94 10.88
CA HIS A 137 -0.18 -10.86 10.01
C HIS A 137 -1.37 -11.34 9.14
N PRO A 138 -2.53 -10.64 9.18
CA PRO A 138 -3.73 -11.00 8.43
C PRO A 138 -3.50 -11.17 6.93
N ALA A 139 -2.80 -10.23 6.28
CA ALA A 139 -2.44 -10.35 4.87
C ALA A 139 -1.61 -11.59 4.52
N THR A 140 -0.69 -12.03 5.39
CA THR A 140 0.10 -13.26 5.18
C THR A 140 -0.81 -14.49 5.21
N ARG A 141 -1.79 -14.51 6.11
CA ARG A 141 -2.76 -15.61 6.19
C ARG A 141 -3.73 -15.59 5.00
N ALA A 142 -4.26 -14.44 4.62
CA ALA A 142 -5.16 -14.31 3.47
C ALA A 142 -4.45 -14.70 2.15
N ALA A 143 -3.19 -14.33 1.99
CA ALA A 143 -2.36 -14.78 0.86
C ALA A 143 -2.15 -16.31 0.88
N ALA A 144 -1.91 -16.90 2.06
CA ALA A 144 -1.79 -18.36 2.19
C ALA A 144 -3.12 -19.08 1.91
N GLU A 145 -4.27 -18.56 2.36
CA GLU A 145 -5.60 -19.09 2.04
C GLU A 145 -5.87 -19.02 0.53
N ALA A 146 -5.64 -17.87 -0.10
CA ALA A 146 -5.81 -17.69 -1.54
C ALA A 146 -4.89 -18.60 -2.37
N ALA A 147 -3.70 -18.93 -1.83
CA ALA A 147 -2.75 -19.85 -2.46
C ALA A 147 -3.00 -21.32 -2.11
N GLY A 148 -4.01 -21.66 -1.28
CA GLY A 148 -4.26 -23.03 -0.84
C GLY A 148 -3.13 -23.62 0.03
N MET A 149 -2.40 -22.77 0.73
CA MET A 149 -1.20 -23.12 1.51
C MET A 149 -1.47 -23.24 3.02
N LEU A 150 -2.71 -23.05 3.47
CA LEU A 150 -3.04 -23.35 4.87
C LEU A 150 -3.20 -24.86 5.06
N PRO A 151 -2.68 -25.43 6.17
CA PRO A 151 -3.00 -26.79 6.56
C PRO A 151 -4.49 -26.93 6.90
N ASP A 152 -5.04 -28.12 6.62
CA ASP A 152 -6.42 -28.52 6.99
C ASP A 152 -6.68 -28.42 8.51
#